data_AF-A0A842WE83-F1
#
_entry.id   AF-A0A842WE83-F1
#
_cell.length_a   1.000
_cell.length_b   1.000
_cell.length_c   1.000
_cell.angle_alpha   90.00
_cell.angle_beta   90.00
_cell.angle_gamma   90.00
#
_symmetry.space_group_name_H-M   'P 1'
#
loop_
_entity.id
_entity.type
_entity.pdbx_description
1 polymer ?
#
loop_
_entity_poly.entity_id
_entity_poly.type
_entity_poly.pdbx_seq_one_letter_code
_entity_poly.pdbx_strand_id
1 'polypeptide(L)'
;MDIEEVEQRIDELENKKSKLISEIKKNYGRIRYKKYEEKALEPFLKETQDVMVGPVRKKLRRLEFKIATQAYTPQIERQLVKEVKKVEDKLKELRAVEKARRKKKLVKQDIEEAENRISEIEEELTGMRAELKELYGKRKALRSGKKHGIVFGEKPDDMVSMEDIVVLEDTREKRD
;
A
#
# COMPACT_ATOMS: atom_id res chain seq x y z
N MET A 1 4.28 5.14 -34.95
CA MET A 1 5.04 5.35 -33.70
C MET A 1 6.51 5.40 -34.06
N ASP A 2 7.11 6.56 -33.89
CA ASP A 2 8.52 6.76 -34.16
C ASP A 2 9.37 6.21 -33.00
N ILE A 3 10.63 5.90 -33.30
CA ILE A 3 11.56 5.33 -32.29
C ILE A 3 11.71 6.26 -31.09
N GLU A 4 11.72 7.58 -31.34
CA GLU A 4 11.83 8.61 -30.30
C GLU A 4 10.62 8.63 -29.36
N GLU A 5 9.40 8.46 -29.89
CA GLU A 5 8.18 8.37 -29.09
C GLU A 5 8.18 7.13 -28.18
N VAL A 6 8.68 6.00 -28.70
CA VAL A 6 8.80 4.76 -27.93
C VAL A 6 9.85 4.90 -26.82
N GLU A 7 10.96 5.60 -27.07
CA GLU A 7 12.00 5.86 -26.07
C GLU A 7 11.52 6.79 -24.96
N GLN A 8 10.86 7.90 -25.32
CA GLN A 8 10.24 8.79 -24.33
C GLN A 8 9.24 8.06 -23.45
N ARG A 9 8.42 7.18 -24.03
CA ARG A 9 7.43 6.41 -23.27
C ARG A 9 8.06 5.38 -22.33
N ILE A 10 9.17 4.76 -22.74
CA ILE A 10 9.95 3.88 -21.88
C ILE A 10 10.51 4.66 -20.68
N ASP A 11 11.14 5.82 -20.93
CA ASP A 11 11.73 6.64 -19.88
C ASP A 11 10.68 7.13 -18.86
N GLU A 12 9.49 7.54 -19.34
CA GLU A 12 8.35 7.90 -18.48
C GLU A 12 7.93 6.74 -17.56
N LEU A 13 7.79 5.53 -18.13
CA LEU A 13 7.38 4.35 -17.38
C LEU A 13 8.47 3.88 -16.40
N GLU A 14 9.75 4.01 -16.75
CA GLU A 14 10.86 3.72 -15.85
C GLU A 14 10.94 4.71 -14.67
N ASN A 15 10.68 5.98 -14.94
CA ASN A 15 10.57 7.01 -13.91
C ASN A 15 9.37 6.76 -12.98
N LYS A 16 8.22 6.35 -13.50
CA LYS A 16 7.06 5.96 -12.68
C LYS A 16 7.35 4.70 -11.85
N LYS A 17 7.94 3.68 -12.45
CA LYS A 17 8.35 2.44 -11.78
C LYS A 17 9.31 2.71 -10.63
N SER A 18 10.32 3.56 -10.82
CA SER A 18 11.29 3.89 -9.76
C SER A 18 10.64 4.64 -8.60
N LYS A 19 9.69 5.54 -8.87
CA LYS A 19 8.88 6.21 -7.84
C LYS A 19 8.05 5.21 -7.03
N LEU A 20 7.33 4.31 -7.70
CA LEU A 20 6.53 3.26 -7.04
C LEU A 20 7.40 2.33 -6.18
N ILE A 21 8.58 1.94 -6.66
CA ILE A 21 9.54 1.15 -5.86
C ILE A 21 10.01 1.94 -4.63
N SER A 22 10.23 3.25 -4.76
CA SER A 22 10.60 4.09 -3.62
C SER A 22 9.49 4.18 -2.57
N GLU A 23 8.22 4.19 -3.00
CA GLU A 23 7.05 4.17 -2.12
C GLU A 23 6.92 2.83 -1.39
N ILE A 24 7.10 1.70 -2.09
CA ILE A 24 7.17 0.37 -1.47
C ILE A 24 8.24 0.33 -0.37
N LYS A 25 9.45 0.85 -0.66
CA LYS A 25 10.53 0.90 0.35
C LYS A 25 10.13 1.71 1.59
N LYS A 26 9.46 2.85 1.41
CA LYS A 26 8.95 3.66 2.52
C LYS A 26 7.90 2.90 3.34
N ASN A 27 6.97 2.21 2.67
CA ASN A 27 5.94 1.41 3.34
C ASN A 27 6.54 0.23 4.12
N TYR A 28 7.53 -0.48 3.58
CA TYR A 28 8.26 -1.50 4.33
C TYR A 28 8.98 -0.93 5.57
N GLY A 29 9.56 0.27 5.46
CA GLY A 29 10.13 0.98 6.60
C GLY A 29 9.09 1.25 7.69
N ARG A 30 7.90 1.75 7.31
CA ARG A 30 6.77 1.98 8.22
C ARG A 30 6.30 0.69 8.87
N ILE A 31 6.10 -0.38 8.11
CA ILE A 31 5.70 -1.70 8.63
C ILE A 31 6.72 -2.21 9.63
N ARG A 32 8.01 -2.14 9.31
CA ARG A 32 9.08 -2.58 10.22
C ARG A 32 9.03 -1.82 11.54
N TYR A 33 8.93 -0.49 11.49
CA TYR A 33 8.80 0.33 12.69
C TYR A 33 7.55 -0.04 13.51
N LYS A 34 6.39 -0.19 12.86
CA LYS A 34 5.12 -0.55 13.50
C LYS A 34 5.16 -1.96 14.11
N LYS A 35 5.83 -2.92 13.48
CA LYS A 35 6.07 -4.25 14.05
C LYS A 35 6.95 -4.20 15.31
N TYR A 36 7.92 -3.27 15.38
CA TYR A 36 8.65 -3.04 16.64
C TYR A 36 7.77 -2.40 17.71
N GLU A 37 6.93 -1.42 17.36
CA GLU A 37 5.97 -0.84 18.30
C GLU A 37 4.99 -1.90 18.85
N GLU A 38 4.49 -2.79 18.00
CA GLU A 38 3.61 -3.88 18.42
C GLU A 38 4.34 -4.81 19.39
N LYS A 39 5.55 -5.25 19.06
CA LYS A 39 6.39 -6.09 19.93
C LYS A 39 6.68 -5.42 21.27
N ALA A 40 6.91 -4.11 21.29
CA ALA A 40 7.12 -3.37 22.54
C ALA A 40 5.86 -3.31 23.42
N LEU A 41 4.67 -3.32 22.81
CA LEU A 41 3.39 -3.31 23.53
C LEU A 41 2.96 -4.70 24.03
N GLU A 42 3.49 -5.78 23.45
CA GLU A 42 3.10 -7.14 23.80
C GLU A 42 3.31 -7.54 25.27
N PRO A 43 4.48 -7.30 25.90
CA PRO A 43 4.72 -7.70 27.30
C PRO A 43 3.70 -7.06 28.25
N PHE A 44 3.52 -5.74 28.13
CA PHE A 44 2.58 -4.97 28.94
C PHE A 44 1.13 -5.45 28.78
N LEU A 45 0.74 -5.82 27.55
CA LEU A 45 -0.62 -6.29 27.29
C LEU A 45 -0.87 -7.74 27.72
N LYS A 46 0.16 -8.58 27.77
CA LYS A 46 0.08 -9.93 28.34
C LYS A 46 -0.09 -9.87 29.85
N GLU A 47 0.69 -9.02 30.52
CA GLU A 47 0.58 -8.79 31.98
C GLU A 47 -0.78 -8.20 32.38
N THR A 48 -1.40 -7.41 31.49
CA THR A 48 -2.67 -6.72 31.76
C THR A 48 -3.86 -7.35 31.03
N GLN A 49 -3.77 -8.63 30.67
CA GLN A 49 -4.81 -9.33 29.92
C GLN A 49 -6.12 -9.45 30.71
N ASP A 50 -6.03 -9.82 31.98
CA ASP A 50 -7.19 -10.05 32.87
C ASP A 50 -7.85 -8.75 33.36
N VAL A 51 -7.21 -7.62 33.10
CA VAL A 51 -7.66 -6.32 33.55
C VAL A 51 -8.87 -5.86 32.72
N MET A 52 -10.05 -5.82 33.35
CA MET A 52 -11.30 -5.45 32.69
C MET A 52 -11.73 -4.00 32.97
N VAL A 53 -11.49 -3.12 31.99
CA VAL A 53 -11.85 -1.68 32.07
C VAL A 53 -13.37 -1.43 31.89
N GLY A 54 -14.04 -2.24 31.07
CA GLY A 54 -15.46 -2.09 30.73
C GLY A 54 -16.41 -2.15 31.93
N PRO A 55 -16.31 -3.18 32.80
CA PRO A 55 -17.11 -3.29 34.02
C PRO A 55 -16.94 -2.10 34.97
N VAL A 56 -15.72 -1.58 35.11
CA VAL A 56 -15.42 -0.44 36.00
C VAL A 56 -16.09 0.84 35.50
N ARG A 57 -16.05 1.11 34.18
CA ARG A 57 -16.80 2.24 33.58
C ARG A 57 -18.31 2.08 33.73
N LYS A 58 -18.84 0.87 33.60
CA LYS A 58 -20.27 0.61 33.81
C LYS A 58 -20.66 0.86 35.27
N LYS A 59 -19.79 0.50 36.22
CA LYS A 59 -19.97 0.79 37.64
C LYS A 59 -19.98 2.30 37.92
N LEU A 60 -19.05 3.07 37.34
CA LEU A 60 -19.02 4.53 37.47
C LEU A 60 -20.36 5.15 37.02
N ARG A 61 -20.81 4.84 35.80
CA ARG A 61 -22.07 5.35 35.25
C ARG A 61 -23.29 5.00 36.10
N ARG A 62 -23.30 3.78 36.67
CA ARG A 62 -24.38 3.37 37.59
C ARG A 62 -24.36 4.18 38.89
N LEU A 63 -23.17 4.49 39.43
CA LEU A 63 -23.05 5.30 40.63
C LEU A 63 -23.45 6.76 40.37
N GLU A 64 -23.03 7.35 39.25
CA GLU A 64 -23.45 8.68 38.81
C GLU A 64 -24.96 8.76 38.64
N PHE A 65 -25.55 7.76 37.99
CA PHE A 65 -27.01 7.68 37.84
C PHE A 65 -27.72 7.57 39.20
N LYS A 66 -27.20 6.77 40.14
CA LYS A 66 -27.74 6.68 41.50
C LYS A 66 -27.63 8.00 42.26
N ILE A 67 -26.55 8.75 42.08
CA ILE A 67 -26.43 10.10 42.67
C ILE A 67 -27.52 11.00 42.11
N ALA A 68 -27.69 11.01 40.78
CA ALA A 68 -28.67 11.87 40.12
C ALA A 68 -30.13 11.52 40.45
N THR A 69 -30.43 10.26 40.77
CA THR A 69 -31.80 9.77 40.93
C THR A 69 -32.20 9.39 42.35
N GLN A 70 -31.27 8.93 43.19
CA GLN A 70 -31.53 8.25 44.46
C GLN A 70 -30.82 8.86 45.67
N ALA A 71 -30.09 9.97 45.51
CA ALA A 71 -29.43 10.67 46.60
C ALA A 71 -30.41 11.60 47.35
N TYR A 72 -31.41 11.02 48.01
CA TYR A 72 -32.45 11.80 48.70
C TYR A 72 -32.00 12.35 50.07
N THR A 73 -30.88 11.85 50.61
CA THR A 73 -30.30 12.35 51.88
C THR A 73 -28.81 12.68 51.74
N PRO A 74 -28.30 13.68 52.49
CA PRO A 74 -26.88 14.05 52.45
C PRO A 74 -25.93 12.92 52.86
N GLN A 75 -26.38 11.98 53.70
CA GLN A 75 -25.58 10.81 54.09
C GLN A 75 -25.41 9.83 52.93
N ILE A 76 -26.50 9.54 52.20
CA ILE A 76 -26.48 8.66 51.02
C ILE A 76 -25.62 9.29 49.92
N GLU A 77 -25.78 10.60 49.67
CA GLU A 77 -24.98 11.34 48.71
C GLU A 77 -23.47 11.25 49.04
N ARG A 78 -23.08 11.51 50.29
CA ARG A 78 -21.68 11.40 50.73
C ARG A 78 -21.10 9.99 50.55
N GLN A 79 -21.89 8.94 50.81
CA GLN A 79 -21.44 7.56 50.59
C GLN A 79 -21.22 7.26 49.11
N LEU A 80 -22.18 7.63 48.26
CA LEU A 80 -22.07 7.45 46.81
C LEU A 80 -20.88 8.22 46.23
N VAL A 81 -20.64 9.46 46.67
CA VAL A 81 -19.49 10.26 46.24
C VAL A 81 -18.16 9.60 46.65
N LYS A 82 -18.07 9.00 47.84
CA LYS A 82 -16.88 8.23 48.25
C LYS A 82 -16.66 7.01 47.35
N GLU A 83 -17.73 6.31 46.97
CA GLU A 83 -17.63 5.18 46.04
C GLU A 83 -17.22 5.62 44.63
N VAL A 84 -17.74 6.75 44.14
CA VAL A 84 -17.34 7.33 42.86
C VAL A 84 -15.84 7.62 42.86
N LYS A 85 -15.31 8.31 43.87
CA LYS A 85 -13.87 8.58 43.98
C LYS A 85 -13.02 7.31 43.92
N LYS A 86 -13.42 6.27 44.66
CA LYS A 86 -12.73 4.96 44.63
C LYS A 86 -12.75 4.32 43.24
N VAL A 87 -13.85 4.44 42.51
CA VAL A 87 -13.98 3.91 41.14
C VAL A 87 -13.19 4.75 40.13
N GLU A 88 -13.15 6.07 40.30
CA GLU A 88 -12.35 6.98 39.49
C GLU A 88 -10.85 6.73 39.64
N ASP A 89 -10.37 6.53 40.87
CA ASP A 89 -8.95 6.22 41.11
C ASP A 89 -8.56 4.88 40.49
N LYS A 90 -9.42 3.86 40.61
CA LYS A 90 -9.26 2.60 39.85
C LYS A 90 -9.25 2.85 38.35
N LEU A 91 -10.13 3.70 37.81
CA LEU A 91 -10.10 4.02 36.38
C LEU A 91 -8.81 4.72 35.96
N LYS A 92 -8.20 5.57 36.80
CA LYS A 92 -6.92 6.22 36.51
C LYS A 92 -5.80 5.20 36.34
N GLU A 93 -5.73 4.20 37.20
CA GLU A 93 -4.77 3.08 37.07
C GLU A 93 -4.99 2.30 35.76
N LEU A 94 -6.26 2.10 35.40
CA LEU A 94 -6.66 1.38 34.20
C LEU A 94 -6.49 2.16 32.89
N ARG A 95 -6.28 3.48 32.94
CA ARG A 95 -6.11 4.33 31.74
C ARG A 95 -4.89 3.91 30.92
N ALA A 96 -3.81 3.49 31.57
CA ALA A 96 -2.60 3.04 30.87
C ALA A 96 -2.87 1.79 30.02
N VAL A 97 -3.59 0.82 30.59
CA VAL A 97 -4.02 -0.41 29.92
C VAL A 97 -4.93 -0.09 28.72
N GLU A 98 -5.89 0.80 28.90
CA GLU A 98 -6.79 1.19 27.82
C GLU A 98 -6.05 1.90 26.68
N LYS A 99 -5.13 2.82 27.01
CA LYS A 99 -4.27 3.49 26.03
C LYS A 99 -3.43 2.49 25.24
N ALA A 100 -2.82 1.52 25.92
CA ALA A 100 -2.01 0.49 25.27
C ALA A 100 -2.85 -0.40 24.34
N ARG A 101 -4.04 -0.81 24.75
CA ARG A 101 -4.96 -1.60 23.90
C ARG A 101 -5.41 -0.83 22.66
N ARG A 102 -5.76 0.45 22.82
CA ARG A 102 -6.08 1.34 21.69
C ARG A 102 -4.89 1.50 20.76
N LYS A 103 -3.70 1.74 21.32
CA LYS A 103 -2.47 1.89 20.53
C LYS A 103 -2.17 0.61 19.74
N LYS A 104 -2.30 -0.58 20.34
CA LYS A 104 -2.12 -1.85 19.62
C LYS A 104 -3.10 -1.98 18.44
N LYS A 105 -4.37 -1.60 18.62
CA LYS A 105 -5.35 -1.61 17.52
C LYS A 105 -4.92 -0.68 16.37
N LEU A 106 -4.53 0.56 16.69
CA LEU A 106 -4.07 1.52 15.68
C LEU A 106 -2.80 1.04 14.97
N VAL A 107 -1.85 0.46 15.70
CA VAL A 107 -0.62 -0.10 15.11
C VAL A 107 -0.94 -1.24 14.15
N LYS A 108 -1.91 -2.11 14.47
CA LYS A 108 -2.36 -3.16 13.55
C LYS A 108 -3.00 -2.60 12.29
N GLN A 109 -3.89 -1.62 12.44
CA GLN A 109 -4.51 -0.94 11.30
C GLN A 109 -3.45 -0.26 10.41
N ASP A 110 -2.47 0.42 11.00
CA ASP A 110 -1.34 1.02 10.28
C ASP A 110 -0.54 -0.02 9.47
N ILE A 111 -0.36 -1.23 10.00
CA ILE A 111 0.34 -2.32 9.32
C ILE A 111 -0.51 -2.83 8.14
N GLU A 112 -1.79 -3.10 8.39
CA GLU A 112 -2.73 -3.57 7.36
C GLU A 112 -2.87 -2.57 6.21
N GLU A 113 -3.01 -1.28 6.50
CA GLU A 113 -3.06 -0.21 5.49
C GLU A 113 -1.78 -0.16 4.65
N ALA A 114 -0.61 -0.29 5.29
CA ALA A 114 0.66 -0.26 4.58
C ALA A 114 0.89 -1.54 3.75
N GLU A 115 0.44 -2.70 4.22
CA GLU A 115 0.49 -3.96 3.48
C GLU A 115 -0.44 -3.92 2.25
N ASN A 116 -1.68 -3.44 2.43
CA ASN A 116 -2.62 -3.24 1.31
C ASN A 116 -2.05 -2.28 0.26
N ARG A 117 -1.44 -1.17 0.69
CA ARG A 117 -0.83 -0.21 -0.22
C ARG A 117 0.36 -0.81 -1.00
N ILE A 118 1.12 -1.71 -0.39
CA ILE A 118 2.18 -2.44 -1.10
C ILE A 118 1.56 -3.34 -2.17
N SER A 119 0.51 -4.09 -1.84
CA SER A 119 -0.17 -4.96 -2.80
C SER A 119 -0.74 -4.19 -4.00
N GLU A 120 -1.39 -3.05 -3.76
CA GLU A 120 -1.87 -2.16 -4.84
C GLU A 120 -0.73 -1.71 -5.77
N ILE A 121 0.39 -1.26 -5.20
CA ILE A 121 1.55 -0.82 -5.98
C ILE A 121 2.19 -2.00 -6.73
N GLU A 122 2.20 -3.20 -6.15
CA GLU A 122 2.69 -4.40 -6.82
C GLU A 122 1.86 -4.76 -8.05
N GLU A 123 0.54 -4.65 -7.97
CA GLU A 123 -0.36 -4.82 -9.13
C GLU A 123 -0.05 -3.78 -10.22
N GLU A 124 0.06 -2.50 -9.86
CA GLU A 124 0.46 -1.44 -10.82
C GLU A 124 1.82 -1.73 -11.47
N LEU A 125 2.79 -2.21 -10.69
CA LEU A 125 4.12 -2.58 -11.19
C LEU A 125 4.08 -3.77 -12.14
N THR A 126 3.17 -4.73 -11.96
CA THR A 126 3.03 -5.86 -12.90
C THR A 126 2.53 -5.38 -14.26
N GLY A 127 1.52 -4.51 -14.28
CA GLY A 127 1.02 -3.85 -15.50
C GLY A 127 2.12 -3.07 -16.21
N MET A 128 2.82 -2.19 -15.49
CA MET A 128 3.93 -1.41 -16.07
C MET A 128 5.07 -2.28 -16.61
N ARG A 129 5.37 -3.42 -15.97
CA ARG A 129 6.40 -4.36 -16.46
C ARG A 129 5.98 -5.03 -17.77
N ALA A 130 4.70 -5.37 -17.92
CA ALA A 130 4.16 -5.91 -19.16
C ALA A 130 4.24 -4.88 -20.29
N GLU A 131 3.79 -3.64 -20.04
CA GLU A 131 3.87 -2.53 -21.00
C GLU A 131 5.31 -2.23 -21.43
N LEU A 132 6.24 -2.16 -20.47
CA LEU A 132 7.67 -1.96 -20.78
C LEU A 132 8.21 -3.09 -21.67
N LYS A 133 7.85 -4.35 -21.40
CA LYS A 133 8.28 -5.49 -22.21
C LYS A 133 7.80 -5.36 -23.66
N GLU A 134 6.57 -4.93 -23.87
CA GLU A 134 6.03 -4.68 -25.22
C GLU A 134 6.74 -3.52 -25.92
N LEU A 135 6.95 -2.40 -25.23
CA LEU A 135 7.66 -1.23 -25.78
C LEU A 135 9.12 -1.56 -26.13
N TYR A 136 9.81 -2.32 -25.28
CA TYR A 136 11.15 -2.82 -25.59
C TYR A 136 11.17 -3.76 -26.80
N GLY A 137 10.15 -4.61 -26.95
CA GLY A 137 9.94 -5.44 -28.13
C GLY A 137 9.74 -4.60 -29.40
N LYS A 138 8.85 -3.60 -29.35
CA LYS A 138 8.59 -2.64 -30.44
C LYS A 138 9.85 -1.86 -30.81
N ARG A 139 10.60 -1.35 -29.83
CA ARG A 139 11.87 -0.65 -30.05
C ARG A 139 12.88 -1.54 -30.78
N LYS A 140 13.00 -2.82 -30.37
CA LYS A 140 13.90 -3.78 -31.01
C LYS A 140 13.48 -4.05 -32.46
N ALA A 141 12.20 -4.27 -32.71
CA ALA A 141 11.65 -4.50 -34.05
C ALA A 141 11.87 -3.31 -35.00
N LEU A 142 11.61 -2.09 -34.53
CA LEU A 142 11.85 -0.85 -35.30
C LEU A 142 13.34 -0.64 -35.60
N ARG A 143 14.24 -0.95 -34.65
CA ARG A 143 15.69 -0.87 -34.87
C ARG A 143 16.21 -1.94 -35.85
N SER A 144 15.66 -3.16 -35.84
CA SER A 144 16.01 -4.19 -36.83
C SER A 144 15.45 -3.89 -38.22
N GLY A 145 14.23 -3.35 -38.32
CA GLY A 145 13.64 -2.92 -39.60
C GLY A 145 14.47 -1.82 -40.28
N LYS A 146 14.89 -0.80 -39.51
CA LYS A 146 15.80 0.24 -40.02
C LYS A 146 17.18 -0.28 -40.46
N LYS A 147 17.72 -1.32 -39.81
CA LYS A 147 19.03 -1.91 -40.17
C LYS A 147 18.98 -2.80 -41.41
N HIS A 148 17.82 -3.35 -41.76
CA HIS A 148 17.65 -4.22 -42.93
C HIS A 148 16.99 -3.53 -44.13
N GLY A 149 16.79 -2.21 -44.07
CA GLY A 149 16.14 -1.46 -45.15
C GLY A 149 14.66 -1.80 -45.37
N ILE A 150 14.05 -2.56 -44.44
CA ILE A 150 12.65 -2.96 -44.53
C ILE A 150 11.81 -1.83 -43.93
N VAL A 151 11.25 -1.00 -44.80
CA VAL A 151 10.16 -0.07 -44.44
C VAL A 151 8.92 -0.94 -44.24
N PHE A 152 8.51 -1.16 -42.98
CA PHE A 152 7.19 -1.72 -42.70
C PHE A 152 6.15 -0.63 -43.00
N GLY A 153 5.80 -0.49 -44.28
CA GLY A 153 4.61 0.25 -44.68
C GLY A 153 3.36 -0.43 -44.12
N GLU A 154 2.38 0.36 -43.70
CA GLU A 154 1.02 -0.12 -43.51
C GLU A 154 0.60 -0.84 -44.79
N LYS A 155 0.07 -2.06 -44.64
CA LYS A 155 -0.38 -2.85 -45.79
C LYS A 155 -1.39 -2.00 -46.58
N PRO A 156 -1.13 -1.65 -47.86
CA PRO A 156 -2.24 -1.34 -48.73
C PRO A 156 -3.01 -2.64 -48.93
N ASP A 157 -4.31 -2.61 -48.63
CA ASP A 157 -5.26 -3.62 -49.05
C ASP A 157 -5.34 -3.58 -50.58
N ASP A 158 -4.42 -4.26 -51.26
CA ASP A 158 -4.59 -4.62 -52.67
C ASP A 158 -3.89 -5.96 -52.93
N MET A 159 -4.69 -6.92 -53.39
CA MET A 159 -4.24 -8.26 -53.76
C MET A 159 -3.29 -8.18 -54.96
N VAL A 160 -2.04 -8.64 -54.80
CA VAL A 160 -1.14 -8.90 -55.93
C VAL A 160 -0.62 -10.33 -55.85
N SER A 161 -0.83 -11.09 -56.92
CA SER A 161 -0.46 -12.49 -57.12
C SER A 161 1.06 -12.73 -57.12
N MET A 162 1.47 -13.94 -56.77
CA MET A 162 2.88 -14.40 -56.60
C MET A 162 3.78 -14.36 -57.85
N GLU A 163 3.43 -13.66 -58.93
CA GLU A 163 4.16 -13.77 -60.21
C GLU A 163 5.16 -12.64 -60.49
N ASP A 164 5.18 -11.53 -59.73
CA ASP A 164 6.09 -10.41 -59.99
C ASP A 164 7.06 -10.10 -58.84
N ILE A 165 7.87 -11.08 -58.44
CA ILE A 165 9.12 -10.79 -57.71
C ILE A 165 10.24 -10.66 -58.74
N VAL A 166 10.52 -9.43 -59.17
CA VAL A 166 11.75 -9.13 -59.92
C VAL A 166 12.90 -9.06 -58.91
N VAL A 167 13.74 -10.09 -58.89
CA VAL A 167 15.03 -10.08 -58.17
C VAL A 167 16.05 -9.38 -59.07
N LEU A 168 16.46 -8.15 -58.72
CA LEU A 168 17.60 -7.49 -59.33
C LEU A 168 18.88 -7.89 -58.58
N GLU A 169 19.67 -8.79 -59.17
CA GLU A 169 21.05 -9.06 -58.72
C GLU A 169 22.00 -8.04 -59.35
N ASP A 170 22.64 -7.20 -58.51
CA ASP A 170 23.73 -6.32 -58.93
C ASP A 170 24.97 -7.15 -59.31
N THR A 171 25.23 -7.28 -60.61
CA THR A 171 26.46 -7.84 -61.14
C THR A 171 27.64 -6.89 -60.88
N ARG A 172 28.45 -7.20 -59.86
CA ARG A 172 29.78 -6.58 -59.72
C ARG A 172 30.72 -7.20 -60.75
N GLU A 173 30.96 -6.48 -61.84
CA GLU A 173 32.04 -6.75 -62.79
C GLU A 173 33.39 -6.77 -62.04
N LYS A 174 34.08 -7.91 -62.10
CA LYS A 174 35.52 -8.00 -61.81
C LYS A 174 36.25 -7.49 -63.06
N ARG A 175 37.06 -6.44 -62.90
CA ARG A 175 38.09 -6.07 -63.87
C ARG A 175 39.39 -6.73 -63.46
N ASP A 176 39.91 -7.59 -64.34
CA ASP A 176 41.31 -8.03 -64.37
C ASP A 176 42.21 -6.91 -64.94
#